data_AF-W6KQF1-F1
#
_entry.id   AF-W6KQF1-F1
#
_cell.length_a   1.000
_cell.length_b   1.000
_cell.length_c   1.000
_cell.angle_alpha   90.00
_cell.angle_beta   90.00
_cell.angle_gamma   90.00
#
_symmetry.space_group_name_H-M   'P 1'
#
loop_
_entity.id
_entity.type
_entity.pdbx_description
1 polymer ?
#
loop_
_entity_poly.entity_id
_entity_poly.type
_entity_poly.pdbx_seq_one_letter_code
_entity_poly.pdbx_strand_id
1 'polypeptide(L)'
;MLPNSDSFGTSGVAMRRGESDRTNPPNGLSDEELKRQKRRRRLARMTPEQRRKALQYQRRHNEADGRLFYCDYCDLFISTSQKCWRAHLVSARHIDAVEGYYTMAANVESQWVNDIHETIAKDRLRRIYRDQQAVVGRNAATPLPPMQIAPHITVGGNPPSSALSTAVDGGPPIPPTTSQTPLVSIRVGEKMIYAPSIKVANKALPPLATPPPPPVNPGG
;
A
#
# COMPACT_ATOMS: atom_id res chain seq x y z
N MET A 1 4.22 -70.11 -5.53
CA MET A 1 4.64 -70.68 -6.82
C MET A 1 5.61 -69.71 -7.47
N LEU A 2 6.90 -70.05 -7.42
CA LEU A 2 7.96 -69.42 -8.21
C LEU A 2 8.07 -70.18 -9.54
N PRO A 3 8.52 -69.51 -10.61
CA PRO A 3 9.62 -70.12 -11.38
C PRO A 3 10.69 -69.13 -11.86
N ASN A 4 11.92 -69.64 -11.79
CA ASN A 4 13.09 -69.52 -12.68
C ASN A 4 13.54 -68.14 -13.17
N SER A 5 14.76 -67.65 -12.89
CA SER A 5 16.11 -68.21 -13.13
C SER A 5 16.51 -68.31 -14.60
N ASP A 6 17.13 -67.24 -15.09
CA ASP A 6 18.11 -67.18 -16.20
C ASP A 6 19.02 -65.96 -15.88
N SER A 7 20.25 -66.07 -15.41
CA SER A 7 21.43 -66.79 -15.91
C SER A 7 21.85 -66.38 -17.33
N PHE A 8 22.29 -65.14 -17.47
CA PHE A 8 23.23 -64.76 -18.54
C PHE A 8 24.61 -64.49 -17.92
N GLY A 9 25.42 -65.54 -17.97
CA GLY A 9 26.86 -65.44 -17.78
C GLY A 9 27.51 -64.75 -18.98
N THR A 10 28.28 -63.70 -18.73
CA THR A 10 29.32 -63.25 -19.64
C THR A 10 30.67 -63.62 -19.04
N SER A 11 31.12 -64.81 -19.39
CA SER A 11 32.49 -65.28 -19.23
C SER A 11 33.40 -64.66 -20.30
N GLY A 12 34.59 -64.22 -19.88
CA GLY A 12 35.76 -63.92 -20.73
C GLY A 12 35.71 -62.52 -21.36
N VAL A 13 36.70 -61.65 -21.20
CA VAL A 13 38.13 -61.92 -21.36
C VAL A 13 38.94 -61.00 -20.45
N ALA A 14 39.76 -61.63 -19.59
CA ALA A 14 40.87 -60.97 -18.94
C ALA A 14 41.97 -60.69 -19.99
N MET A 15 41.99 -59.47 -20.53
CA MET A 15 43.12 -58.98 -21.30
C MET A 15 44.21 -58.50 -20.34
N ARG A 16 45.37 -59.13 -20.48
CA ARG A 16 46.60 -58.93 -19.71
C ARG A 16 47.13 -57.50 -19.85
N ARG A 17 47.90 -57.13 -18.82
CA ARG A 17 48.79 -55.97 -18.69
C ARG A 17 49.36 -55.49 -20.03
N GLY A 18 48.94 -54.30 -20.43
CA GLY A 18 49.79 -53.35 -21.13
C GLY A 18 50.25 -52.32 -20.11
N GLU A 19 51.43 -52.52 -19.54
CA GLU A 19 52.23 -51.48 -18.89
C GLU A 19 52.66 -50.50 -19.99
N SER A 20 51.70 -49.71 -20.48
CA SER A 20 52.00 -48.54 -21.30
C SER A 20 52.45 -47.45 -20.34
N ASP A 21 53.75 -47.43 -20.12
CA ASP A 21 54.59 -46.24 -20.15
C ASP A 21 53.75 -44.95 -20.15
N ARG A 22 53.44 -44.46 -18.93
CA ARG A 22 52.82 -43.15 -18.71
C ARG A 22 53.86 -42.07 -19.00
N THR A 23 54.23 -41.99 -20.26
CA THR A 23 54.86 -40.81 -20.83
C THR A 23 53.92 -39.64 -20.56
N ASN A 24 54.47 -38.66 -19.85
CA ASN A 24 53.84 -37.38 -19.56
C ASN A 24 53.03 -36.89 -20.77
N PRO A 25 51.75 -36.49 -20.61
CA PRO A 25 51.08 -35.76 -21.68
C PRO A 25 51.96 -34.55 -22.04
N PRO A 26 52.22 -34.28 -23.33
CA PRO A 26 53.17 -33.24 -23.78
C PRO A 26 52.68 -31.80 -23.54
N ASN A 27 51.78 -31.61 -22.58
CA ASN A 27 51.33 -30.32 -22.08
C ASN A 27 51.06 -30.48 -20.59
N GLY A 28 51.94 -29.94 -19.76
CA GLY A 28 51.95 -30.03 -18.29
C GLY A 28 50.78 -29.32 -17.59
N LEU A 29 49.55 -29.60 -18.00
CA LEU A 29 48.33 -29.16 -17.33
C LEU A 29 47.95 -30.19 -16.27
N SER A 30 47.69 -29.73 -15.05
CA SER A 30 47.21 -30.58 -13.97
C SER A 30 45.88 -31.26 -14.34
N ASP A 31 45.58 -32.41 -13.74
CA ASP A 31 44.32 -33.13 -13.97
C ASP A 31 43.08 -32.26 -13.75
N GLU A 32 43.14 -31.35 -12.78
CA GLU A 32 42.08 -30.37 -12.53
C GLU A 32 41.93 -29.36 -13.67
N GLU A 33 43.03 -28.90 -14.26
CA GLU A 33 42.99 -28.00 -15.41
C GLU A 33 42.48 -28.72 -16.66
N LEU A 34 42.80 -30.01 -16.83
CA LEU A 34 42.28 -30.83 -17.92
C LEU A 34 40.76 -31.05 -17.80
N LYS A 35 40.25 -31.30 -16.58
CA LYS A 35 38.81 -31.37 -16.29
C LYS A 35 38.12 -30.03 -16.55
N ARG A 36 38.73 -28.92 -16.08
CA ARG A 36 38.24 -27.56 -16.31
C ARG A 36 38.18 -27.23 -17.80
N GLN A 37 39.20 -27.60 -18.57
CA GLN A 37 39.25 -27.40 -20.02
C GLN A 37 38.20 -28.25 -20.75
N LYS A 38 38.03 -29.53 -20.40
CA LYS A 38 36.96 -30.39 -20.94
C LYS A 38 35.57 -29.82 -20.65
N ARG A 39 35.34 -29.31 -19.42
CA ARG A 39 34.09 -28.64 -19.04
C ARG A 39 33.85 -27.37 -19.87
N ARG A 40 34.87 -26.54 -20.06
CA ARG A 40 34.79 -25.33 -20.92
C ARG A 40 34.44 -25.69 -22.37
N ARG A 41 35.10 -26.70 -22.94
CA ARG A 41 34.81 -27.17 -24.32
C ARG A 41 33.39 -27.73 -24.44
N ARG A 42 32.91 -28.49 -23.45
CA ARG A 42 31.53 -28.99 -23.42
C ARG A 42 30.52 -27.86 -23.36
N LEU A 43 30.76 -26.85 -22.52
CA LEU A 43 29.90 -25.67 -22.39
C LEU A 43 29.91 -24.81 -23.66
N ALA A 44 31.06 -24.67 -24.34
CA ALA A 44 31.19 -23.92 -25.59
C ALA A 44 30.47 -24.59 -26.77
N ARG A 45 30.30 -25.92 -26.72
CA ARG A 45 29.53 -26.69 -27.72
C ARG A 45 28.02 -26.63 -27.51
N MET A 46 27.56 -26.26 -26.31
CA MET A 46 26.13 -26.13 -26.03
C MET A 46 25.64 -24.76 -26.47
N THR A 47 24.54 -24.73 -27.21
CA THR A 47 23.85 -23.47 -27.52
C THR A 47 23.33 -22.83 -26.23
N PRO A 48 23.14 -21.49 -26.20
CA PRO A 48 22.54 -20.81 -25.05
C PRO A 48 21.18 -21.41 -24.65
N GLU A 49 20.38 -21.84 -25.62
CA GLU A 49 19.09 -22.51 -25.40
C GLU A 49 19.24 -23.88 -24.76
N GLN A 50 20.15 -24.72 -25.25
CA GLN A 50 20.43 -26.03 -24.65
C GLN A 50 20.92 -25.88 -23.20
N ARG A 51 21.73 -24.85 -22.93
CA ARG A 51 22.20 -24.54 -21.58
C ARG A 51 21.05 -24.10 -20.67
N ARG A 52 20.15 -23.22 -21.15
CA ARG A 52 18.94 -22.82 -20.41
C ARG A 52 18.05 -24.03 -20.09
N LYS A 53 17.79 -24.89 -21.07
CA LYS A 53 16.97 -26.10 -20.90
C LYS A 53 17.60 -27.08 -19.89
N ALA A 54 18.91 -27.29 -19.95
CA ALA A 54 19.62 -28.15 -19.00
C ALA A 54 19.57 -27.60 -17.56
N LEU A 55 19.72 -26.29 -17.39
CA LEU A 55 19.60 -25.64 -16.08
C LEU A 55 18.17 -25.71 -15.52
N GLN A 56 17.15 -25.53 -16.37
CA GLN A 56 15.75 -25.71 -15.97
C GLN A 56 15.46 -27.15 -15.57
N TYR A 57 15.96 -28.13 -16.33
CA TYR A 57 15.83 -29.54 -15.97
C TYR A 57 16.48 -29.85 -14.63
N GLN A 58 17.72 -29.40 -14.44
CA GLN A 58 18.45 -29.57 -13.18
C GLN A 58 17.73 -28.89 -12.01
N ARG A 59 17.15 -27.70 -12.23
CA ARG A 59 16.36 -26.99 -11.23
C ARG A 59 15.14 -27.82 -10.82
N ARG A 60 14.31 -28.26 -11.78
CA ARG A 60 13.12 -29.09 -11.51
C ARG A 60 13.46 -30.38 -10.76
N HIS A 61 14.57 -31.02 -11.11
CA HIS A 61 15.01 -32.23 -10.42
C HIS A 61 15.45 -31.94 -8.98
N ASN A 62 16.21 -30.85 -8.77
CA ASN A 62 16.62 -30.46 -7.42
C ASN A 62 15.44 -29.99 -6.55
N GLU A 63 14.41 -29.38 -7.15
CA GLU A 63 13.15 -29.06 -6.48
C GLU A 63 12.41 -30.33 -6.07
N ALA A 64 12.24 -31.29 -7.00
CA ALA A 64 11.60 -32.58 -6.73
C ALA A 64 12.33 -33.39 -5.64
N ASP A 65 13.66 -33.32 -5.61
CA ASP A 65 14.50 -33.99 -4.62
C ASP A 65 14.54 -33.26 -3.26
N GLY A 66 13.89 -32.10 -3.12
CA GLY A 66 13.94 -31.29 -1.90
C GLY A 66 15.34 -30.73 -1.58
N ARG A 67 16.17 -30.51 -2.60
CA ARG A 67 17.54 -29.97 -2.46
C ARG A 67 17.61 -28.46 -2.60
N LEU A 68 16.50 -27.81 -2.93
CA LEU A 68 16.35 -26.36 -2.98
C LEU A 68 15.18 -25.88 -2.10
N PHE A 69 15.40 -24.82 -1.34
CA PHE A 69 14.35 -23.98 -0.76
C PHE A 69 14.06 -22.80 -1.68
N TYR A 70 12.81 -22.36 -1.69
CA TYR A 70 12.38 -21.16 -2.39
C TYR A 70 12.21 -20.01 -1.39
N CYS A 71 12.72 -18.83 -1.72
CA CYS A 71 12.51 -17.61 -0.95
C CYS A 71 11.56 -16.68 -1.71
N ASP A 72 10.36 -16.48 -1.16
CA ASP A 72 9.32 -15.64 -1.78
C ASP A 72 9.75 -14.19 -1.95
N TYR A 73 10.45 -13.62 -0.98
CA TYR A 73 10.90 -12.21 -1.03
C TYR A 73 11.91 -11.96 -2.16
N CYS A 74 12.79 -12.92 -2.44
CA CYS A 74 13.89 -12.74 -3.40
C CYS A 74 13.63 -13.36 -4.78
N ASP A 75 12.53 -14.09 -4.94
CA ASP A 75 12.23 -14.96 -6.10
C ASP A 75 13.46 -15.81 -6.51
N LEU A 76 14.03 -16.50 -5.52
CA LEU A 76 15.28 -17.24 -5.67
C LEU A 76 15.21 -18.62 -5.03
N PHE A 77 15.74 -19.61 -5.75
CA PHE A 77 15.98 -20.95 -5.24
C PHE A 77 17.37 -21.05 -4.63
N ILE A 78 17.43 -21.61 -3.43
CA ILE A 78 18.61 -21.66 -2.57
C ILE A 78 18.84 -23.09 -2.15
N SER A 79 20.09 -23.54 -2.08
CA SER A 79 20.38 -24.88 -1.56
C SER A 79 19.75 -25.09 -0.19
N THR A 80 19.19 -26.29 0.04
CA THR A 80 18.69 -26.70 1.37
C THR A 80 19.77 -26.87 2.44
N SER A 81 21.05 -26.67 2.08
CA SER A 81 22.10 -26.56 3.08
C SER A 81 21.81 -25.40 4.05
N GLN A 82 21.69 -25.73 5.33
CA GLN A 82 21.38 -24.77 6.39
C GLN A 82 22.42 -23.64 6.49
N LYS A 83 23.65 -23.86 6.02
CA LYS A 83 24.67 -22.81 5.93
C LYS A 83 24.33 -21.80 4.82
N CYS A 84 23.94 -22.28 3.65
CA CYS A 84 23.55 -21.44 2.51
C CYS A 84 22.25 -20.67 2.80
N TRP A 85 21.27 -21.33 3.41
CA TRP A 85 20.02 -20.69 3.80
C TRP A 85 20.24 -19.55 4.79
N ARG A 86 21.00 -19.79 5.87
CA ARG A 86 21.33 -18.73 6.85
C ARG A 86 22.12 -17.58 6.22
N ALA A 87 23.11 -17.88 5.38
CA ALA A 87 23.88 -16.86 4.68
C ALA A 87 23.00 -16.00 3.75
N HIS A 88 21.96 -16.59 3.16
CA HIS A 88 20.99 -15.85 2.36
C HIS A 88 20.13 -14.91 3.22
N LEU A 89 19.58 -15.41 4.34
CA LEU A 89 18.69 -14.60 5.19
C LEU A 89 19.38 -13.33 5.74
N VAL A 90 20.69 -13.39 5.98
CA VAL A 90 21.49 -12.24 6.45
C VAL A 90 22.08 -11.42 5.31
N SER A 91 21.84 -11.79 4.05
CA SER A 91 22.39 -11.06 2.92
C SER A 91 21.65 -9.74 2.71
N ALA A 92 22.38 -8.68 2.32
CA ALA A 92 21.81 -7.37 2.04
C ALA A 92 20.64 -7.48 1.03
N ARG A 93 20.81 -8.27 -0.03
CA ARG A 93 19.76 -8.50 -1.02
C ARG A 93 18.46 -9.05 -0.42
N HIS A 94 18.53 -9.93 0.58
CA HIS A 94 17.32 -10.44 1.24
C HIS A 94 16.67 -9.37 2.11
N ILE A 95 17.49 -8.65 2.89
CA ILE A 95 17.02 -7.55 3.74
C ILE A 95 16.33 -6.48 2.89
N ASP A 96 16.97 -6.01 1.81
CA ASP A 96 16.40 -5.02 0.88
C ASP A 96 15.08 -5.50 0.25
N ALA A 97 15.01 -6.79 -0.11
CA ALA A 97 13.80 -7.37 -0.69
C ALA A 97 12.65 -7.45 0.32
N VAL A 98 12.95 -7.79 1.58
CA VAL A 98 11.97 -7.80 2.67
C VAL A 98 11.48 -6.38 2.97
N GLU A 99 12.39 -5.41 3.08
CA GLU A 99 12.03 -4.00 3.29
C GLU A 99 11.19 -3.45 2.13
N GLY A 100 11.57 -3.76 0.89
CA GLY A 100 10.81 -3.39 -0.30
C GLY A 100 9.39 -3.97 -0.30
N TYR A 101 9.24 -5.24 0.09
CA TYR A 101 7.93 -5.89 0.21
C TYR A 101 7.01 -5.16 1.20
N TYR A 102 7.48 -4.88 2.41
CA TYR A 102 6.66 -4.19 3.41
C TYR A 102 6.40 -2.73 3.06
N THR A 103 7.32 -2.05 2.38
CA THR A 103 7.10 -0.69 1.87
C THR A 103 5.99 -0.67 0.83
N MET A 104 6.00 -1.62 -0.12
CA MET A 104 4.92 -1.74 -1.11
C MET A 104 3.58 -2.09 -0.45
N ALA A 105 3.57 -3.02 0.52
CA ALA A 105 2.37 -3.38 1.25
C ALA A 105 1.76 -2.18 1.98
N ALA A 106 2.58 -1.38 2.67
CA ALA A 106 2.15 -0.16 3.37
C ALA A 106 1.58 0.89 2.40
N ASN A 107 2.19 1.03 1.21
CA ASN A 107 1.69 1.94 0.18
C ASN A 107 0.33 1.50 -0.38
N VAL A 108 0.14 0.20 -0.61
CA VAL A 108 -1.13 -0.36 -1.08
C VAL A 108 -2.22 -0.16 -0.02
N GLU A 109 -1.92 -0.41 1.25
CA GLU A 109 -2.86 -0.16 2.34
C GLU A 109 -3.23 1.33 2.44
N SER A 110 -2.25 2.22 2.32
CA SER A 110 -2.48 3.66 2.32
C SER A 110 -3.36 4.11 1.15
N GLN A 111 -3.15 3.56 -0.05
CA GLN A 111 -4.00 3.83 -1.21
C GLN A 111 -5.44 3.36 -0.97
N TRP A 112 -5.61 2.15 -0.45
CA TRP A 112 -6.94 1.62 -0.12
C TRP A 112 -7.69 2.47 0.91
N VAL A 113 -7.01 2.95 1.96
CA VAL A 113 -7.60 3.87 2.95
C VAL A 113 -7.99 5.20 2.31
N ASN A 114 -7.17 5.75 1.40
CA ASN A 114 -7.49 6.98 0.69
C ASN A 114 -8.72 6.83 -0.20
N ASP A 115 -8.89 5.71 -0.88
CA ASP A 115 -10.08 5.42 -1.70
C ASP A 115 -11.36 5.38 -0.87
N ILE A 116 -11.28 4.81 0.34
CA ILE A 116 -12.39 4.82 1.31
C ILE A 116 -12.72 6.25 1.72
N HIS A 117 -11.71 7.05 2.08
CA HIS A 117 -11.92 8.46 2.45
C HIS A 117 -12.54 9.28 1.33
N GLU A 118 -12.09 9.10 0.08
CA GLU A 118 -12.66 9.79 -1.08
C GLU A 118 -14.12 9.38 -1.29
N THR A 119 -14.45 8.09 -1.13
CA THR A 119 -15.81 7.58 -1.24
C THR A 119 -16.72 8.18 -0.17
N ILE A 120 -16.27 8.20 1.10
CA ILE A 120 -17.00 8.83 2.21
C ILE A 120 -17.20 10.32 1.96
N ALA A 121 -16.16 11.03 1.48
CA ALA A 121 -16.24 12.46 1.18
C ALA A 121 -17.27 12.75 0.07
N LYS A 122 -17.26 11.96 -1.01
CA LYS A 122 -18.24 12.05 -2.10
C LYS A 122 -19.66 11.80 -1.59
N ASP A 123 -19.87 10.80 -0.75
CA ASP A 123 -21.20 10.50 -0.19
C ASP A 123 -21.68 11.57 0.78
N ARG A 124 -20.78 12.14 1.59
CA ARG A 124 -21.08 13.27 2.46
C ARG A 124 -21.54 14.48 1.63
N LEU A 125 -20.84 14.79 0.54
CA LEU A 125 -21.21 15.90 -0.34
C LEU A 125 -22.56 15.66 -1.03
N ARG A 126 -22.82 14.44 -1.53
CA ARG A 126 -24.13 14.06 -2.11
C ARG A 126 -25.27 14.21 -1.10
N ARG A 127 -25.03 13.84 0.16
CA ARG A 127 -26.03 14.00 1.24
C ARG A 127 -26.32 15.47 1.49
N ILE A 128 -25.30 16.30 1.67
CA ILE A 128 -25.45 17.75 1.84
C ILE A 128 -26.26 18.36 0.69
N TYR A 129 -25.97 17.95 -0.54
CA TYR A 129 -26.70 18.43 -1.71
C TYR A 129 -28.19 18.03 -1.69
N ARG A 130 -28.51 16.78 -1.34
CA ARG A 130 -29.91 16.33 -1.20
C ARG A 130 -30.64 17.10 -0.10
N ASP A 131 -29.99 17.31 1.04
CA ASP A 131 -30.57 18.05 2.16
C ASP A 131 -30.85 19.51 1.78
N GLN A 132 -29.92 20.17 1.07
CA GLN A 132 -30.13 21.52 0.54
C GLN A 132 -31.27 21.58 -0.47
N GLN A 133 -31.34 20.63 -1.42
CA GLN A 133 -32.45 20.56 -2.37
C GLN A 133 -33.81 20.33 -1.69
N ALA A 134 -33.84 19.55 -0.61
CA ALA A 134 -35.06 19.32 0.15
C ALA A 134 -35.57 20.61 0.82
N VAL A 135 -34.67 21.50 1.26
CA VAL A 135 -35.02 22.77 1.91
C VAL A 135 -35.37 23.87 0.91
N VAL A 136 -34.58 24.04 -0.15
CA VAL A 136 -34.71 25.18 -1.09
C VAL A 136 -35.59 24.84 -2.31
N GLY A 137 -35.88 23.55 -2.54
CA GLY A 137 -36.66 23.04 -3.66
C GLY A 137 -35.80 22.49 -4.80
N ARG A 138 -36.40 21.60 -5.62
CA ARG A 138 -35.75 21.05 -6.82
C ARG A 138 -35.43 22.19 -7.79
N ASN A 139 -34.18 22.21 -8.28
CA ASN A 139 -33.62 23.23 -9.20
C ASN A 139 -33.23 24.58 -8.58
N ALA A 140 -33.25 24.72 -7.26
CA ALA A 140 -32.61 25.87 -6.64
C ALA A 140 -31.09 25.83 -6.89
N ALA A 141 -30.51 26.95 -7.33
CA ALA A 141 -29.07 27.07 -7.50
C ALA A 141 -28.39 26.77 -6.16
N THR A 142 -27.49 25.79 -6.14
CA THR A 142 -26.68 25.47 -4.95
C THR A 142 -26.00 26.75 -4.49
N PRO A 143 -26.20 27.22 -3.24
CA PRO A 143 -25.57 28.45 -2.80
C PRO A 143 -24.05 28.22 -2.84
N LEU A 144 -23.37 29.00 -3.70
CA LEU A 144 -21.92 28.98 -3.77
C LEU A 144 -21.38 29.31 -2.38
N PRO A 145 -20.43 28.51 -1.84
CA PRO A 145 -19.78 28.87 -0.59
C PRO A 145 -19.17 30.27 -0.72
N PRO A 146 -19.19 31.08 0.35
CA PRO A 146 -18.66 32.43 0.29
C PRO A 146 -17.19 32.38 -0.10
N MET A 147 -16.88 32.92 -1.29
CA MET A 147 -15.54 32.97 -1.81
C MET A 147 -15.08 34.42 -1.81
N GLN A 148 -13.97 34.69 -1.14
CA GLN A 148 -13.38 36.01 -1.08
C GLN A 148 -12.50 36.22 -2.31
N ILE A 149 -12.92 37.08 -3.23
CA ILE A 149 -12.19 37.34 -4.50
C ILE A 149 -11.20 38.50 -4.33
N ALA A 150 -11.49 39.41 -3.38
CA ALA A 150 -10.64 40.54 -3.04
C ALA A 150 -10.81 40.88 -1.55
N PRO A 151 -9.90 41.68 -0.96
CA PRO A 151 -10.14 42.30 0.34
C PRO A 151 -11.53 42.97 0.32
N HIS A 152 -12.41 42.53 1.23
CA HIS A 152 -13.80 43.01 1.37
C HIS A 152 -14.82 42.62 0.28
N ILE A 153 -14.46 41.86 -0.76
CA ILE A 153 -15.43 41.37 -1.76
C ILE A 153 -15.64 39.87 -1.56
N THR A 154 -16.81 39.51 -1.02
CA THR A 154 -17.26 38.11 -0.87
C THR A 154 -18.37 37.84 -1.88
N VAL A 155 -18.19 36.83 -2.72
CA VAL A 155 -19.18 36.39 -3.71
C VAL A 155 -19.70 35.02 -3.31
N GLY A 156 -21.03 34.88 -3.27
CA GLY A 156 -21.71 33.67 -2.79
C GLY A 156 -21.85 33.64 -1.26
N GLY A 157 -22.87 32.92 -0.78
CA GLY A 157 -23.14 32.69 0.64
C GLY A 157 -23.64 33.91 1.44
N ASN A 158 -24.36 33.65 2.53
CA ASN A 158 -24.52 34.67 3.58
C ASN A 158 -23.18 34.81 4.31
N PRO A 159 -22.68 36.03 4.57
CA PRO A 159 -21.47 36.20 5.35
C PRO A 159 -21.64 35.51 6.72
N PRO A 160 -20.57 34.92 7.30
CA PRO A 160 -20.63 34.46 8.67
C PRO A 160 -21.10 35.64 9.51
N SER A 161 -22.21 35.46 10.21
CA SER A 161 -22.73 36.46 11.14
C SER A 161 -21.64 36.66 12.18
N SER A 162 -20.81 37.69 11.98
CA SER A 162 -19.81 38.13 12.95
C SER A 162 -20.56 38.49 14.23
N ALA A 163 -20.67 37.53 15.13
CA ALA A 163 -21.03 37.79 16.50
C ALA A 163 -20.00 38.80 17.01
N LEU A 164 -20.49 39.99 17.36
CA LEU A 164 -19.74 41.07 17.98
C LEU A 164 -18.73 40.51 18.98
N SER A 165 -17.44 40.79 18.76
CA SER A 165 -16.47 40.85 19.84
C SER A 165 -16.89 42.01 20.75
N THR A 166 -17.65 41.72 21.80
CA THR A 166 -17.80 42.65 22.92
C THR A 166 -16.54 42.59 23.76
N ALA A 167 -15.78 43.69 23.68
CA ALA A 167 -14.71 44.02 24.60
C ALA A 167 -15.20 43.93 26.05
N VAL A 168 -14.40 43.28 26.89
CA VAL A 168 -14.53 43.28 28.34
C VAL A 168 -13.88 44.57 28.84
N ASP A 169 -14.66 45.50 29.40
CA ASP A 169 -14.21 46.24 30.59
C ASP A 169 -15.42 46.74 31.41
N GLY A 170 -15.28 46.66 32.73
CA GLY A 170 -16.38 46.57 33.68
C GLY A 170 -17.11 47.87 34.01
N GLY A 171 -18.44 47.76 34.14
CA GLY A 171 -19.31 48.74 34.79
C GLY A 171 -20.62 48.08 35.28
N PRO A 172 -21.22 48.54 36.40
CA PRO A 172 -22.31 47.85 37.09
C PRO A 172 -23.67 47.96 36.39
N PRO A 173 -24.64 47.07 36.70
CA PRO A 173 -25.80 46.78 35.84
C PRO A 173 -26.95 47.77 36.05
N ILE A 174 -27.53 48.25 34.95
CA ILE A 174 -28.84 48.92 34.92
C ILE A 174 -29.83 47.98 34.18
N PRO A 175 -31.04 47.71 34.73
CA PRO A 175 -32.04 46.84 34.10
C PRO A 175 -32.68 47.45 32.83
N PRO A 176 -33.32 46.64 31.97
CA PRO A 176 -33.31 46.82 30.52
C PRO A 176 -34.37 47.80 30.03
N THR A 177 -33.93 48.83 29.30
CA THR A 177 -34.79 49.60 28.40
C THR A 177 -34.70 48.98 27.01
N THR A 178 -35.80 48.37 26.59
CA THR A 178 -36.25 48.10 25.21
C THR A 178 -35.16 48.13 24.14
N SER A 179 -34.66 46.94 23.77
CA SER A 179 -33.74 46.73 22.66
C SER A 179 -34.37 47.21 21.34
N GLN A 180 -33.86 48.33 20.82
CA GLN A 180 -33.93 48.66 19.41
C GLN A 180 -33.15 47.58 18.66
N THR A 181 -33.86 46.79 17.87
CA THR A 181 -33.30 45.92 16.84
C THR A 181 -32.52 46.79 15.84
N PRO A 182 -31.24 46.50 15.54
CA PRO A 182 -30.56 47.15 14.42
C PRO A 182 -31.25 46.71 13.13
N LEU A 183 -32.04 47.61 12.56
CA LEU A 183 -32.69 47.41 11.28
C LEU A 183 -31.61 47.50 10.20
N VAL A 184 -31.19 46.35 9.68
CA VAL A 184 -30.27 46.30 8.53
C VAL A 184 -31.02 46.84 7.32
N SER A 185 -30.73 48.09 6.95
CA SER A 185 -31.22 48.72 5.72
C SER A 185 -30.16 48.56 4.63
N ILE A 186 -30.48 47.86 3.56
CA ILE A 186 -29.63 47.79 2.36
C ILE A 186 -30.07 48.93 1.43
N ARG A 187 -29.16 49.86 1.11
CA ARG A 187 -29.38 50.89 0.10
C ARG A 187 -28.99 50.36 -1.27
N VAL A 188 -29.93 50.36 -2.22
CA VAL A 188 -29.66 50.17 -3.65
C VAL A 188 -30.19 51.42 -4.36
N GLY A 189 -29.30 52.39 -4.61
CA GLY A 189 -29.69 53.72 -5.11
C GLY A 189 -30.48 54.56 -4.09
N GLU A 190 -31.40 55.42 -4.55
CA GLU A 190 -32.18 56.34 -3.71
C GLU A 190 -33.44 55.73 -3.05
N LYS A 191 -33.77 54.46 -3.31
CA LYS A 191 -34.97 53.82 -2.74
C LYS A 191 -34.60 52.87 -1.60
N MET A 192 -35.14 53.15 -0.40
CA MET A 192 -34.99 52.30 0.77
C MET A 192 -36.04 51.18 0.74
N ILE A 193 -35.62 49.92 0.81
CA ILE A 193 -36.51 48.75 0.91
C ILE A 193 -36.31 48.13 2.29
N TYR A 194 -37.38 48.07 3.09
CA TYR A 194 -37.38 47.40 4.38
C TYR A 194 -37.68 45.91 4.23
N ALA A 195 -36.90 45.06 4.91
CA ALA A 195 -37.11 43.62 4.90
C ALA A 195 -38.35 43.22 5.72
N PRO A 196 -39.19 42.28 5.25
CA PRO A 196 -40.32 41.78 6.03
C PRO A 196 -39.85 40.90 7.19
N SER A 197 -40.40 41.16 8.39
CA SER A 197 -40.14 40.39 9.62
C SER A 197 -41.02 39.13 9.66
N ILE A 198 -40.39 37.96 9.59
CA ILE A 198 -41.06 36.67 9.79
C ILE A 198 -40.73 36.17 11.20
N LYS A 199 -41.76 35.94 12.02
CA LYS A 199 -41.64 35.30 13.33
C LYS A 199 -42.05 33.83 13.22
N VAL A 200 -41.18 32.90 13.57
CA VAL A 200 -41.50 31.46 13.66
C VAL A 200 -41.27 30.96 15.08
N ALA A 201 -42.37 30.50 15.67
CA ALA A 201 -42.60 29.65 16.84
C ALA A 201 -41.44 29.32 17.80
N ASN A 202 -41.63 29.72 19.05
CA ASN A 202 -40.94 29.26 20.26
C ASN A 202 -41.05 27.73 20.45
N LYS A 203 -39.94 26.99 20.32
CA LYS A 203 -39.74 25.74 21.08
C LYS A 203 -38.26 25.35 21.13
N ALA A 204 -37.71 25.35 22.34
CA ALA A 204 -36.39 24.80 22.63
C ALA A 204 -36.48 23.28 22.80
N LEU A 205 -35.57 22.53 22.18
CA LEU A 205 -35.31 21.12 22.49
C LEU A 205 -34.09 21.03 23.41
N PRO A 206 -34.08 20.09 24.38
CA PRO A 206 -32.98 19.94 25.32
C PRO A 206 -31.74 19.30 24.64
N PRO A 207 -30.52 19.56 25.15
CA PRO A 207 -29.31 18.99 24.61
C PRO A 207 -29.22 17.48 24.89
N LEU A 208 -28.84 16.74 23.84
CA LEU A 208 -28.58 15.31 23.89
C LEU A 208 -27.35 15.05 24.77
N ALA A 209 -27.52 14.23 25.81
CA ALA A 209 -26.48 13.84 26.75
C ALA A 209 -25.30 13.15 26.04
N THR A 210 -24.09 13.58 26.37
CA THR A 210 -22.84 12.92 25.99
C THR A 210 -22.71 11.55 26.66
N PRO A 211 -22.26 10.50 25.95
CA PRO A 211 -21.99 9.20 26.56
C PRO A 211 -20.75 9.26 27.47
N PRO A 212 -20.71 8.47 28.57
CA PRO A 212 -19.58 8.44 29.48
C PRO A 212 -18.33 7.82 28.83
N PRO A 213 -17.12 8.22 29.27
CA PRO A 213 -15.87 7.64 28.78
C PRO A 213 -15.72 6.16 29.20
N PRO A 214 -15.04 5.33 28.39
CA PRO A 214 -14.77 3.95 28.74
C PRO A 214 -13.81 3.84 29.93
N PRO A 215 -13.89 2.76 30.73
CA PRO A 215 -13.02 2.55 31.88
C PRO A 215 -11.57 2.35 31.43
N VAL A 216 -10.66 3.10 32.06
CA VAL A 216 -9.21 2.92 31.95
C VAL A 216 -8.85 1.65 32.71
N ASN A 217 -8.30 0.66 32.01
CA ASN A 217 -7.70 -0.54 32.60
C ASN A 217 -6.26 -0.20 33.03
N PRO A 218 -5.91 -0.28 34.33
CA PRO A 218 -4.52 -0.23 34.76
C PRO A 218 -3.97 -1.66 34.80
N GLY A 219 -3.37 -2.12 33.71
CA GLY A 219 -2.74 -3.44 33.69
C GLY A 219 -2.18 -3.81 32.32
N GLY A 220 -0.88 -3.58 32.13
CA GLY A 220 -0.10 -3.95 30.95
C GLY A 220 1.22 -3.21 30.93
#